data_AF-A0A0A7LR17-F1
#
_entry.id   AF-A0A0A7LR17-F1
#
_cell.length_a   1.000
_cell.length_b   1.000
_cell.length_c   1.000
_cell.angle_alpha   90.00
_cell.angle_beta   90.00
_cell.angle_gamma   90.00
#
_symmetry.space_group_name_H-M   'P 1'
#
loop_
_entity.id
_entity.type
_entity.pdbx_description
1 polymer ?
#
loop_
_entity_poly.entity_id
_entity_poly.type
_entity_poly.pdbx_seq_one_letter_code
_entity_poly.pdbx_strand_id
1 'polypeptide(L)'
;MAQSTLPVIEALRNTAQRLQTQAPYQWGHMGSCNCGHLAQTITRLTKGEIHARAMQRHGDWEQQLTDYCPTSGLPIDQTIDEMLALGFSRQDLTYLERLSDSRITSRLPLERRNALRHNQRDDVVLYLRTWAQILEDELVASIKLPELAQTSAPASASLVNA
;
A
#
# COMPACT_ATOMS: atom_id res chain seq x y z
N MET A 1 -6.27 -7.32 4.56
CA MET A 1 -6.08 -5.94 4.12
C MET A 1 -5.01 -5.42 5.03
N ALA A 2 -4.05 -4.68 4.48
CA ALA A 2 -3.04 -4.01 5.29
C ALA A 2 -3.71 -3.05 6.28
N GLN A 3 -2.97 -2.71 7.34
CA GLN A 3 -3.45 -1.77 8.35
C GLN A 3 -3.73 -0.39 7.73
N SER A 4 -4.86 0.22 8.10
CA SER A 4 -5.30 1.53 7.60
C SER A 4 -4.56 2.66 8.35
N THR A 5 -3.23 2.69 8.25
CA THR A 5 -2.35 3.65 8.94
C THR A 5 -1.66 4.57 7.94
N LEU A 6 -1.27 5.78 8.38
CA LEU A 6 -0.56 6.73 7.54
C LEU A 6 0.71 6.14 6.88
N PRO A 7 1.60 5.41 7.58
CA PRO A 7 2.79 4.84 6.95
C PRO A 7 2.49 3.84 5.81
N VAL A 8 1.46 3.01 5.96
CA VAL A 8 1.04 2.07 4.91
C VAL A 8 0.49 2.83 3.69
N ILE A 9 -0.39 3.81 3.93
CA ILE A 9 -0.99 4.64 2.88
C ILE A 9 0.11 5.39 2.11
N GLU A 10 1.05 6.01 2.82
CA GLU A 10 2.18 6.72 2.23
C GLU A 10 3.07 5.77 1.41
N ALA A 11 3.37 4.58 1.91
CA ALA A 11 4.16 3.59 1.17
C ALA A 11 3.48 3.20 -0.16
N LEU A 12 2.16 2.98 -0.16
CA LEU A 12 1.39 2.69 -1.37
C LEU A 12 1.38 3.86 -2.35
N ARG A 13 1.07 5.08 -1.87
CA ARG A 13 1.02 6.29 -2.71
C ARG A 13 2.39 6.62 -3.31
N ASN A 14 3.44 6.56 -2.52
CA ASN A 14 4.82 6.82 -2.97
C ASN A 14 5.27 5.77 -4.00
N THR A 15 4.94 4.50 -3.78
CA THR A 15 5.25 3.42 -4.74
C THR A 15 4.53 3.64 -6.07
N ALA A 16 3.23 3.96 -6.03
CA ALA A 16 2.46 4.26 -7.23
C ALA A 16 3.01 5.48 -7.99
N GLN A 17 3.38 6.53 -7.26
CA GLN A 17 3.94 7.75 -7.86
C GLN A 17 5.29 7.48 -8.54
N ARG A 18 6.18 6.74 -7.88
CA ARG A 18 7.48 6.33 -8.45
C ARG A 18 7.33 5.49 -9.70
N LEU A 19 6.42 4.52 -9.67
CA LEU A 19 6.11 3.66 -10.82
C LEU A 19 5.59 4.46 -12.02
N GLN A 20 4.72 5.44 -11.78
CA GLN A 20 4.17 6.24 -12.87
C GLN A 20 5.23 7.11 -13.56
N THR A 21 6.17 7.68 -12.79
CA THR A 21 7.02 8.79 -13.25
C THR A 21 8.48 8.45 -13.51
N GLN A 22 9.06 7.49 -12.81
CA GLN A 22 10.53 7.39 -12.71
C GLN A 22 11.08 5.97 -12.87
N ALA A 23 10.31 4.94 -12.50
CA ALA A 23 10.89 3.63 -12.25
C ALA A 23 10.74 2.67 -13.44
N PRO A 24 11.82 2.02 -13.92
CA PRO A 24 11.70 0.92 -14.87
C PRO A 24 10.98 -0.25 -14.20
N TYR A 25 9.90 -0.69 -14.81
CA TYR A 25 9.10 -1.82 -14.36
C TYR A 25 9.49 -3.07 -15.12
N GLN A 26 9.71 -4.18 -14.41
CA GLN A 26 10.04 -5.47 -15.02
C GLN A 26 9.45 -6.60 -14.21
N TRP A 27 8.39 -7.21 -14.75
CA TRP A 27 7.86 -8.45 -14.21
C TRP A 27 8.91 -9.57 -14.24
N GLY A 28 8.97 -10.39 -13.19
CA GLY A 28 9.97 -11.45 -13.02
C GLY A 28 11.33 -11.00 -12.46
N HIS A 29 11.64 -9.69 -12.44
CA HIS A 29 12.78 -9.18 -11.70
C HIS A 29 12.37 -8.87 -10.26
N MET A 30 12.87 -9.65 -9.30
CA MET A 30 12.43 -9.59 -7.88
C MET A 30 12.46 -8.19 -7.23
N GLY A 31 13.41 -7.33 -7.62
CA GLY A 31 13.45 -5.94 -7.14
C GLY A 31 12.65 -4.93 -7.96
N SER A 32 12.05 -5.30 -9.10
CA SER A 32 11.40 -4.38 -10.05
C SER A 32 9.99 -4.81 -10.50
N CYS A 33 9.45 -5.88 -9.91
CA CYS A 33 8.05 -6.29 -10.03
C CYS A 33 7.17 -5.58 -8.98
N ASN A 34 5.93 -6.03 -8.82
CA ASN A 34 4.90 -5.34 -8.01
C ASN A 34 5.34 -5.24 -6.55
N CYS A 35 5.60 -6.39 -5.90
CA CYS A 35 6.10 -6.40 -4.53
C CYS A 35 7.51 -5.81 -4.42
N GLY A 36 8.35 -6.01 -5.43
CA GLY A 36 9.70 -5.45 -5.48
C GLY A 36 9.73 -3.92 -5.39
N HIS A 37 8.85 -3.22 -6.11
CA HIS A 37 8.74 -1.76 -6.00
C HIS A 37 8.22 -1.29 -4.65
N LEU A 38 7.25 -2.00 -4.06
CA LEU A 38 6.78 -1.69 -2.72
C LEU A 38 7.90 -1.90 -1.69
N ALA A 39 8.64 -3.01 -1.78
CA ALA A 39 9.79 -3.31 -0.93
C ALA A 39 10.87 -2.22 -1.02
N GLN A 40 11.19 -1.72 -2.22
CA GLN A 40 12.11 -0.59 -2.38
C GLN A 40 11.65 0.67 -1.63
N THR A 41 10.34 0.96 -1.63
CA THR A 41 9.80 2.14 -0.95
C THR A 41 9.89 2.01 0.56
N ILE A 42 9.60 0.83 1.10
CA ILE A 42 9.56 0.55 2.54
C ILE A 42 10.98 0.45 3.11
N THR A 43 11.80 -0.40 2.53
CA THR A 43 13.14 -0.75 3.05
C THR A 43 14.23 0.24 2.62
N ARG A 44 13.93 1.10 1.65
CA ARG A 44 14.89 1.99 0.96
C ARG A 44 16.03 1.27 0.23
N LEU A 45 15.97 -0.06 0.13
CA LEU A 45 16.88 -0.84 -0.68
C LEU A 45 16.67 -0.56 -2.17
N THR A 46 17.74 -0.68 -2.93
CA THR A 46 17.71 -0.62 -4.38
C THR A 46 17.10 -1.89 -4.97
N LYS A 47 16.62 -1.81 -6.22
CA LYS A 47 16.16 -2.99 -6.96
C LYS A 47 17.22 -4.11 -7.03
N GLY A 48 18.51 -3.75 -7.08
CA GLY A 48 19.61 -4.70 -7.17
C GLY A 48 19.81 -5.44 -5.85
N GLU A 49 19.76 -4.73 -4.73
CA GLU A 49 19.85 -5.33 -3.40
C GLU A 49 18.69 -6.27 -3.12
N ILE A 50 17.44 -5.85 -3.40
CA ILE A 50 16.26 -6.71 -3.21
C ILE A 50 16.35 -7.95 -4.11
N HIS A 51 16.79 -7.78 -5.36
CA HIS A 51 16.97 -8.93 -6.25
C HIS A 51 18.04 -9.89 -5.73
N ALA A 52 19.20 -9.39 -5.31
CA ALA A 52 20.26 -10.22 -4.74
C ALA A 52 19.81 -10.97 -3.47
N ARG A 53 19.04 -10.31 -2.59
CA ARG A 53 18.44 -10.95 -1.41
C ARG A 53 17.48 -12.07 -1.79
N ALA A 54 16.62 -11.82 -2.79
CA ALA A 54 15.64 -12.79 -3.26
C ALA A 54 16.29 -14.02 -3.93
N MET A 55 17.40 -13.85 -4.65
CA MET A 55 18.09 -14.93 -5.37
C MET A 55 18.72 -16.00 -4.46
N GLN A 56 18.74 -15.80 -3.14
CA GLN A 56 19.14 -16.85 -2.20
C GLN A 56 18.07 -17.95 -2.02
N ARG A 57 16.88 -17.72 -2.58
CA ARG A 57 15.78 -18.70 -2.65
C ARG A 57 15.13 -18.62 -4.04
N HIS A 58 14.58 -19.73 -4.51
CA HIS A 58 13.91 -19.78 -5.80
C HIS A 58 12.47 -19.22 -5.69
N GLY A 59 11.86 -18.95 -6.85
CA GLY A 59 10.46 -18.52 -6.93
C GLY A 59 10.28 -17.00 -6.98
N ASP A 60 9.08 -16.61 -7.39
CA ASP A 60 8.62 -15.22 -7.37
C ASP A 60 8.16 -14.81 -5.96
N TRP A 61 7.64 -13.60 -5.81
CA TRP A 61 7.20 -13.12 -4.49
C TRP A 61 6.09 -13.97 -3.88
N GLU A 62 5.16 -14.51 -4.68
CA GLU A 62 4.10 -15.38 -4.17
C GLU A 62 4.70 -16.66 -3.52
N GLN A 63 5.67 -17.27 -4.19
CA GLN A 63 6.38 -18.42 -3.63
C GLN A 63 7.22 -18.05 -2.40
N GLN A 64 7.96 -16.93 -2.47
CA GLN A 64 8.80 -16.46 -1.36
C GLN A 64 7.98 -16.13 -0.11
N LEU A 65 6.76 -15.60 -0.25
CA LEU A 65 5.82 -15.32 0.84
C LEU A 65 5.19 -16.59 1.41
N THR A 66 5.00 -17.61 0.58
CA THR A 66 4.55 -18.95 1.01
C THR A 66 5.62 -19.61 1.86
N ASP A 67 6.87 -19.57 1.40
CA ASP A 67 8.04 -20.18 2.03
C ASP A 67 8.65 -19.31 3.15
N TYR A 68 8.07 -18.15 3.41
CA TYR A 68 8.55 -17.20 4.41
C TYR A 68 8.62 -17.84 5.81
N CYS A 69 9.78 -17.72 6.43
CA CYS A 69 10.02 -18.18 7.80
C CYS A 69 10.85 -17.11 8.53
N PRO A 70 10.32 -16.47 9.59
CA PRO A 70 11.00 -15.37 10.29
C PRO A 70 12.31 -15.78 10.97
N THR A 71 12.55 -17.08 11.15
CA THR A 71 13.77 -17.62 11.79
C THR A 71 14.73 -18.29 10.81
N SER A 72 14.50 -18.19 9.49
CA SER A 72 15.35 -18.84 8.48
C SER A 72 16.76 -18.24 8.38
N GLY A 73 16.90 -16.96 8.77
CA GLY A 73 18.11 -16.17 8.56
C GLY A 73 18.31 -15.69 7.12
N LEU A 74 17.36 -15.95 6.21
CA LEU A 74 17.47 -15.52 4.81
C LEU A 74 17.27 -13.99 4.68
N PRO A 75 18.09 -13.28 3.87
CA PRO A 75 17.97 -11.83 3.70
C PRO A 75 16.64 -11.36 3.09
N ILE A 76 16.00 -12.21 2.26
CA ILE A 76 14.68 -11.91 1.72
C ILE A 76 13.60 -11.95 2.81
N ASP A 77 13.73 -12.84 3.79
CA ASP A 77 12.78 -12.91 4.91
C ASP A 77 12.88 -11.66 5.79
N GLN A 78 14.08 -11.10 5.98
CA GLN A 78 14.25 -9.78 6.62
C GLN A 78 13.54 -8.64 5.84
N THR A 79 13.56 -8.72 4.51
CA THR A 79 12.86 -7.73 3.67
C THR A 79 11.35 -7.87 3.85
N ILE A 80 10.84 -9.11 3.96
CA ILE A 80 9.44 -9.39 4.24
C ILE A 80 9.08 -8.93 5.66
N ASP A 81 9.93 -9.17 6.67
CA ASP A 81 9.76 -8.70 8.04
C ASP A 81 9.51 -7.20 8.11
N GLU A 82 10.32 -6.39 7.40
CA GLU A 82 10.15 -4.93 7.35
C GLU A 82 8.79 -4.52 6.75
N MET A 83 8.34 -5.21 5.71
CA MET A 83 7.03 -4.96 5.10
C MET A 83 5.88 -5.36 6.04
N LEU A 84 6.02 -6.47 6.76
CA LEU A 84 5.03 -6.92 7.74
C LEU A 84 4.98 -5.96 8.94
N ALA A 85 6.14 -5.52 9.43
CA ALA A 85 6.26 -4.58 10.55
C ALA A 85 5.64 -3.21 10.23
N LEU A 86 5.66 -2.78 8.97
CA LEU A 86 5.00 -1.55 8.54
C LEU A 86 3.46 -1.65 8.61
N GLY A 87 2.90 -2.86 8.50
CA GLY A 87 1.46 -3.12 8.60
C GLY A 87 0.85 -3.90 7.43
N PHE A 88 1.66 -4.46 6.52
CA PHE A 88 1.17 -5.39 5.50
C PHE A 88 1.03 -6.80 6.07
N SER A 89 0.16 -7.63 5.49
CA SER A 89 0.17 -9.08 5.71
C SER A 89 0.76 -9.82 4.50
N ARG A 90 1.21 -11.06 4.72
CA ARG A 90 1.67 -11.93 3.61
C ARG A 90 0.62 -12.06 2.51
N GLN A 91 -0.65 -12.19 2.90
CA GLN A 91 -1.76 -12.31 1.97
C GLN A 91 -1.92 -11.06 1.10
N ASP A 92 -1.74 -9.87 1.69
CA ASP A 92 -1.84 -8.62 0.93
C ASP A 92 -0.70 -8.51 -0.10
N LEU A 93 0.51 -8.97 0.26
CA LEU A 93 1.66 -9.00 -0.65
C LEU A 93 1.48 -10.04 -1.77
N THR A 94 0.94 -11.23 -1.46
CA THR A 94 0.58 -12.22 -2.49
C THR A 94 -0.45 -11.65 -3.47
N TYR A 95 -1.47 -10.95 -2.96
CA TYR A 95 -2.46 -10.30 -3.82
C TYR A 95 -1.90 -9.14 -4.63
N LEU A 96 -0.95 -8.38 -4.09
CA LEU A 96 -0.26 -7.34 -4.85
C LEU A 96 0.53 -7.92 -6.02
N GLU A 97 1.21 -9.05 -5.82
CA GLU A 97 1.96 -9.70 -6.90
C GLU A 97 1.03 -10.03 -8.07
N ARG A 98 -0.19 -10.51 -7.82
CA ARG A 98 -1.13 -10.91 -8.88
C ARG A 98 -2.27 -9.92 -9.18
N LEU A 99 -2.28 -8.75 -8.54
CA LEU A 99 -3.36 -7.76 -8.58
C LEU A 99 -4.76 -8.35 -8.31
N SER A 100 -4.88 -9.21 -7.29
CA SER A 100 -6.00 -10.14 -7.14
C SER A 100 -6.88 -9.98 -5.90
N ASP A 101 -6.64 -8.98 -5.03
CA ASP A 101 -7.52 -8.76 -3.87
C ASP A 101 -8.91 -8.31 -4.35
N SER A 102 -9.94 -9.08 -4.01
CA SER A 102 -11.33 -8.79 -4.37
C SER A 102 -11.83 -7.47 -3.79
N ARG A 103 -11.32 -7.06 -2.62
CA ARG A 103 -11.70 -5.78 -1.98
C ARG A 103 -11.17 -4.57 -2.75
N ILE A 104 -10.02 -4.73 -3.42
CA ILE A 104 -9.41 -3.67 -4.24
C ILE A 104 -10.02 -3.69 -5.63
N THR A 105 -10.01 -4.85 -6.29
CA THR A 105 -10.54 -4.99 -7.65
C THR A 105 -12.04 -4.68 -7.73
N SER A 106 -12.81 -4.94 -6.66
CA SER A 106 -14.24 -4.59 -6.60
C SER A 106 -14.56 -3.09 -6.71
N ARG A 107 -13.59 -2.22 -6.38
CA ARG A 107 -13.71 -0.76 -6.54
C ARG A 107 -13.53 -0.27 -7.97
N LEU A 108 -13.03 -1.12 -8.86
CA LEU A 108 -12.83 -0.78 -10.27
C LEU A 108 -14.10 -1.06 -11.10
N PRO A 109 -14.39 -0.23 -12.13
CA PRO A 109 -15.42 -0.54 -13.12
C PRO A 109 -15.19 -1.94 -13.73
N LEU A 110 -16.27 -2.66 -14.02
CA LEU A 110 -16.22 -4.08 -14.44
C LEU A 110 -15.28 -4.31 -15.64
N GLU A 111 -15.38 -3.46 -16.66
CA GLU A 111 -14.53 -3.54 -17.85
C GLU A 111 -13.05 -3.36 -17.52
N ARG A 112 -12.71 -2.38 -16.67
CA ARG A 112 -11.33 -2.15 -16.23
C ARG A 112 -10.82 -3.26 -15.33
N ARG A 113 -11.67 -3.82 -14.46
CA ARG A 113 -11.34 -4.97 -13.61
C ARG A 113 -10.95 -6.19 -14.45
N ASN A 114 -11.77 -6.53 -15.44
CA ASN A 114 -11.55 -7.70 -16.30
C ASN A 114 -10.32 -7.57 -17.21
N ALA A 115 -9.89 -6.33 -17.46
CA ALA A 115 -8.72 -6.02 -18.27
C ALA A 115 -7.41 -5.88 -17.46
N LEU A 116 -7.43 -6.01 -16.12
CA LEU A 116 -6.24 -5.86 -15.30
C LEU A 116 -5.18 -6.91 -15.64
N ARG A 117 -3.93 -6.45 -15.77
CA ARG A 117 -2.77 -7.31 -16.01
C ARG A 117 -1.69 -7.05 -14.99
N HIS A 118 -1.37 -8.06 -14.20
CA HIS A 118 -0.35 -7.95 -13.15
C HIS A 118 1.05 -7.63 -13.65
N ASN A 119 1.32 -7.88 -14.94
CA ASN A 119 2.57 -7.57 -15.62
C ASN A 119 2.55 -6.25 -16.42
N GLN A 120 1.53 -5.41 -16.21
CA GLN A 120 1.43 -4.08 -16.81
C GLN A 120 1.58 -3.01 -15.74
N ARG A 121 2.62 -2.18 -15.87
CA ARG A 121 2.96 -1.12 -14.91
C ARG A 121 1.77 -0.24 -14.56
N ASP A 122 1.01 0.20 -15.54
CA ASP A 122 -0.08 1.16 -15.33
C ASP A 122 -1.24 0.54 -14.56
N ASP A 123 -1.48 -0.77 -14.71
CA ASP A 123 -2.47 -1.51 -13.92
C ASP A 123 -2.01 -1.70 -12.47
N VAL A 124 -0.70 -1.89 -12.23
CA VAL A 124 -0.13 -1.92 -10.88
C VAL A 124 -0.29 -0.56 -10.20
N VAL A 125 -0.02 0.54 -10.92
CA VAL A 125 -0.23 1.91 -10.41
C VAL A 125 -1.70 2.13 -10.05
N LEU A 126 -2.63 1.74 -10.93
CA LEU A 126 -4.07 1.82 -10.68
C LEU A 126 -4.46 1.04 -9.42
N TYR A 127 -3.98 -0.20 -9.29
CA TYR A 127 -4.25 -1.06 -8.14
C TYR A 127 -3.73 -0.45 -6.83
N LEU A 128 -2.48 0.01 -6.80
CA LEU A 128 -1.86 0.63 -5.62
C LEU A 128 -2.61 1.90 -5.17
N ARG A 129 -3.01 2.75 -6.13
CA ARG A 129 -3.81 3.95 -5.83
C ARG A 129 -5.19 3.62 -5.29
N THR A 130 -5.83 2.60 -5.86
CA THR A 130 -7.14 2.14 -5.41
C THR A 130 -7.05 1.57 -4.00
N TRP A 131 -6.03 0.77 -3.72
CA TRP A 131 -5.77 0.24 -2.39
C TRP A 131 -5.52 1.35 -1.37
N ALA A 132 -4.64 2.31 -1.69
CA ALA A 132 -4.36 3.44 -0.81
C ALA A 132 -5.63 4.25 -0.50
N GLN A 133 -6.50 4.46 -1.49
CA GLN A 133 -7.77 5.15 -1.28
C GLN A 133 -8.68 4.41 -0.29
N ILE A 134 -8.78 3.09 -0.40
CA ILE A 134 -9.61 2.31 0.53
C ILE A 134 -9.12 2.46 1.96
N LEU A 135 -7.80 2.35 2.17
CA LEU A 135 -7.21 2.50 3.50
C LEU A 135 -7.35 3.93 4.05
N GLU A 136 -7.28 4.93 3.18
CA GLU A 136 -7.50 6.33 3.54
C GLU A 136 -8.96 6.58 3.95
N ASP A 137 -9.93 6.06 3.20
CA ASP A 137 -11.35 6.13 3.55
C ASP A 137 -11.62 5.47 4.92
N GLU A 138 -11.02 4.30 5.17
CA GLU A 138 -11.11 3.57 6.45
C GLU A 138 -10.50 4.37 7.61
N LEU A 139 -9.31 4.96 7.39
CA LEU A 139 -8.64 5.80 8.38
C LEU A 139 -9.50 7.02 8.73
N VAL A 140 -10.01 7.74 7.74
CA VAL A 140 -10.87 8.92 7.94
C VAL A 140 -12.14 8.54 8.71
N ALA A 141 -12.78 7.43 8.36
CA ALA A 141 -13.98 6.95 9.05
C ALA A 141 -13.73 6.59 10.53
N SER A 142 -12.49 6.25 10.90
CA SER A 142 -12.12 5.93 12.28
C SER A 142 -11.91 7.16 13.17
N ILE A 143 -11.68 8.34 12.59
CA ILE A 143 -11.40 9.57 13.32
C ILE A 143 -12.71 10.13 13.89
N LYS A 144 -12.83 10.14 15.22
CA LYS A 144 -13.91 10.82 15.93
C LYS A 144 -13.51 12.26 16.20
N LEU A 145 -14.17 13.21 15.54
CA LEU A 145 -14.00 14.62 15.83
C LEU A 145 -14.73 14.98 17.13
N PRO A 146 -14.13 15.78 18.03
CA PRO A 146 -14.84 16.31 19.17
C PRO A 146 -15.97 17.22 18.70
N GLU A 147 -17.13 17.11 19.34
CA GLU A 147 -18.27 17.97 19.09
C GLU A 147 -17.91 19.40 19.53
N LEU A 148 -17.71 20.30 18.57
CA LEU A 148 -17.40 21.69 18.86
C LEU A 148 -18.67 22.37 19.40
N ALA A 149 -18.73 22.57 20.71
CA ALA A 149 -19.78 23.36 21.32
C ALA A 149 -19.76 24.76 20.70
N GLN A 150 -20.83 25.10 19.96
CA GLN A 150 -21.03 26.46 19.49
C GLN A 150 -21.31 27.33 20.72
N THR A 151 -20.31 28.10 21.15
CA THR A 151 -20.54 29.21 22.07
C THR A 151 -21.44 30.21 21.35
N SER A 152 -22.73 30.19 21.63
CA SER A 152 -23.64 31.25 21.24
C SER A 152 -23.17 32.53 21.92
N ALA A 153 -22.75 33.51 21.13
CA ALA A 153 -22.44 34.84 21.64
C ALA A 153 -23.68 35.37 22.38
N PRO A 154 -23.53 35.95 23.59
CA PRO A 154 -24.67 36.50 24.29
C PRO A 154 -25.29 37.61 23.45
N ALA A 155 -26.60 37.53 23.23
CA ALA A 155 -27.35 38.55 22.52
C ALA A 155 -27.15 39.89 23.23
N SER A 156 -26.62 40.87 22.51
CA SER A 156 -26.44 42.24 22.97
C SER A 156 -27.78 42.79 23.49
N ALA A 157 -27.86 43.06 24.79
CA ALA A 157 -29.01 43.72 25.38
C ALA A 157 -29.15 45.13 24.80
N SER A 158 -30.23 45.38 24.07
CA SER A 158 -30.63 46.72 23.64
C SER A 158 -30.95 47.57 24.86
N LEU A 159 -30.09 48.55 25.15
CA LEU A 159 -30.40 49.65 26.07
C LEU A 159 -31.35 50.62 25.35
N VAL A 160 -32.64 50.51 25.66
CA VAL A 160 -33.61 51.59 25.45
C VAL A 160 -33.50 52.51 26.65
N ASN A 161 -33.09 53.76 26.43
CA ASN A 161 -33.31 54.83 27.41
C ASN A 161 -34.00 56.01 26.73
N ALA A 162 -35.02 56.48 27.46
CA ALA A 162 -36.01 57.50 27.15
C ALA A 162 -35.46 58.93 27.17
#